data_AF-A0A7C2K3N9-F1
#
_entry.id   AF-A0A7C2K3N9-F1
#
_cell.length_a   1.000
_cell.length_b   1.000
_cell.length_c   1.000
_cell.angle_alpha   90.00
_cell.angle_beta   90.00
_cell.angle_gamma   90.00
#
_symmetry.space_group_name_H-M   'P 1'
#
loop_
_entity.id
_entity.type
_entity.pdbx_description
1 polymer ?
#
loop_
_entity_poly.entity_id
_entity_poly.type
_entity_poly.pdbx_seq_one_letter_code
_entity_poly.pdbx_strand_id
1 'polypeptide(L)'
;MYDKCDHKRKLYDKEFVKKKCYGFSALAERVEQYPPEKVAKITWISAEKIIEIARFLAQNRPCIIVNGMELEQQRNAICGIHAKFILSMLMGSIDVPGGEYLPGPAKCVNEAEMECSDRLSPK
;
A
#
# COMPACT_ATOMS: atom_id res chain seq x y z
N MET A 1 7.74 27.88 7.63
CA MET A 1 8.57 27.16 6.64
C MET A 1 7.84 25.96 6.02
N TYR A 2 6.51 25.97 5.93
CA TYR A 2 5.78 24.94 5.18
C TYR A 2 5.45 25.52 3.81
N ASP A 3 6.19 25.05 2.83
CA ASP A 3 6.15 25.55 1.46
C ASP A 3 4.77 25.29 0.84
N LYS A 4 4.19 26.37 0.31
CA LYS A 4 2.88 26.41 -0.32
C LYS A 4 2.92 25.65 -1.64
N CYS A 5 1.77 25.06 -2.00
CA CYS A 5 1.40 24.76 -3.38
C CYS A 5 2.32 23.82 -4.17
N ASP A 6 2.08 22.51 -4.06
CA ASP A 6 2.05 21.67 -5.26
C ASP A 6 1.23 20.40 -5.00
N HIS A 7 0.00 20.35 -5.50
CA HIS A 7 -0.82 19.12 -5.51
C HIS A 7 -0.44 18.21 -6.70
N LYS A 8 0.47 18.66 -7.59
CA LYS A 8 0.91 17.94 -8.79
C LYS A 8 2.34 17.39 -8.69
N ARG A 9 3.02 17.47 -7.54
CA ARG A 9 4.26 16.73 -7.35
C ARG A 9 3.93 15.24 -7.30
N LYS A 10 4.56 14.48 -8.20
CA LYS A 10 4.54 13.01 -8.17
C LYS A 10 5.32 12.56 -6.92
N LEU A 11 4.60 12.35 -5.82
CA LEU A 11 5.11 12.02 -4.48
C LEU A 11 5.54 10.54 -4.31
N TYR A 12 5.80 9.83 -5.41
CA TYR A 12 6.12 8.40 -5.42
C TYR A 12 7.48 8.15 -6.07
N ASP A 13 8.07 6.98 -5.82
CA ASP A 13 9.32 6.54 -6.44
C ASP A 13 9.09 6.13 -7.91
N LYS A 14 9.35 7.06 -8.83
CA LYS A 14 9.16 6.83 -10.27
C LYS A 14 10.07 5.75 -10.82
N GLU A 15 11.30 5.66 -10.35
CA GLU A 15 12.27 4.70 -10.87
C GLU A 15 11.93 3.30 -10.40
N PHE A 16 11.56 3.14 -9.12
CA PHE A 16 11.04 1.88 -8.61
C PHE A 16 9.78 1.45 -9.35
N VAL A 17 8.77 2.33 -9.45
CA VAL A 17 7.51 2.02 -10.14
C VAL A 17 7.74 1.63 -11.60
N LYS A 18 8.62 2.34 -12.33
CA LYS A 18 8.93 2.03 -13.72
C LYS A 18 9.63 0.67 -13.89
N LYS A 19 10.51 0.30 -12.95
CA LYS A 19 11.34 -0.91 -13.05
C LYS A 19 10.71 -2.16 -12.44
N LYS A 20 9.85 -1.99 -11.43
CA LYS A 20 9.38 -3.07 -10.55
C LYS A 20 7.86 -3.22 -10.49
N CYS A 21 7.09 -2.28 -11.04
CA CYS A 21 5.63 -2.34 -11.02
C CYS A 21 5.05 -2.45 -12.43
N TYR A 22 3.84 -2.99 -12.52
CA TYR A 22 2.99 -2.95 -13.70
C TYR A 22 1.63 -2.34 -13.35
N GLY A 23 0.85 -1.95 -14.35
CA GLY A 23 -0.52 -1.45 -14.14
C GLY A 23 -0.64 -0.05 -13.51
N PHE A 24 0.46 0.70 -13.36
CA PHE A 24 0.44 2.03 -12.74
C PHE A 24 -0.51 3.01 -13.43
N SER A 25 -0.63 2.98 -14.76
CA SER A 25 -1.55 3.84 -15.50
C SER A 25 -3.01 3.55 -15.14
N ALA A 26 -3.41 2.28 -15.06
CA ALA A 26 -4.75 1.88 -14.66
C ALA A 26 -5.05 2.24 -13.19
N LEU A 27 -4.04 2.12 -12.31
CA LEU A 27 -4.15 2.58 -10.93
C LEU A 27 -4.36 4.10 -10.86
N ALA A 28 -3.60 4.89 -11.63
CA ALA A 28 -3.73 6.34 -11.65
C ALA A 28 -5.13 6.79 -12.09
N GLU A 29 -5.64 6.21 -13.18
CA GLU A 29 -7.03 6.44 -13.66
C GLU A 29 -8.06 6.08 -12.60
N ARG A 30 -7.86 4.95 -11.89
CA ARG A 30 -8.77 4.53 -10.83
C ARG A 30 -8.79 5.49 -9.64
N VAL A 31 -7.61 6.02 -9.26
CA VAL A 31 -7.46 6.95 -8.13
C VAL A 31 -8.11 8.30 -8.43
N GLU A 32 -8.16 8.75 -9.69
CA GLU A 32 -8.88 9.97 -10.07
C GLU A 32 -10.37 9.93 -9.72
N GLN A 33 -10.96 8.73 -9.63
CA GLN A 33 -12.35 8.53 -9.21
C GLN A 33 -12.56 8.68 -7.69
N TYR A 34 -11.49 8.84 -6.90
CA TYR A 34 -11.50 9.02 -5.45
C TYR A 34 -10.71 10.28 -5.03
N PRO A 35 -11.18 11.48 -5.40
CA PRO A 35 -10.58 12.70 -4.89
C PRO A 35 -10.73 12.78 -3.36
N PRO A 36 -9.83 13.46 -2.64
CA PRO A 36 -9.84 13.54 -1.18
C PRO A 36 -11.20 13.93 -0.58
N GLU A 37 -11.94 14.84 -1.22
CA GLU A 37 -13.26 15.30 -0.77
C GLU A 37 -14.32 14.19 -0.84
N LYS A 38 -14.22 13.30 -1.84
CA LYS A 38 -15.09 12.13 -1.93
C LYS A 38 -14.71 11.09 -0.89
N VAL A 39 -13.42 10.82 -0.72
CA VAL A 39 -12.93 9.87 0.29
C VAL A 39 -13.28 10.34 1.70
N ALA A 40 -13.24 11.64 1.95
CA ALA A 40 -13.61 12.23 3.23
C ALA A 40 -15.07 11.93 3.61
N LYS A 41 -15.99 11.99 2.64
CA LYS A 41 -17.40 11.61 2.85
C LYS A 41 -17.59 10.12 3.13
N ILE A 42 -16.75 9.25 2.56
CA ILE A 42 -16.83 7.80 2.73
C ILE A 42 -16.27 7.37 4.08
N THR A 43 -15.15 7.97 4.49
CA THR A 43 -14.35 7.51 5.64
C THR A 43 -14.56 8.36 6.90
N TRP A 44 -15.24 9.50 6.77
CA TRP A 44 -15.40 10.51 7.82
C TRP A 44 -14.07 11.13 8.30
N ILE A 45 -12.97 10.94 7.55
CA ILE A 45 -11.67 11.60 7.76
C ILE A 45 -11.62 12.87 6.90
N SER A 46 -11.14 13.99 7.42
CA SER A 46 -11.08 15.21 6.61
C SER A 46 -10.14 15.08 5.40
N ALA A 47 -10.47 15.77 4.30
CA ALA A 47 -9.67 15.76 3.08
C ALA A 47 -8.24 16.26 3.35
N GLU A 48 -8.10 17.25 4.23
CA GLU A 48 -6.81 17.79 4.66
C GLU A 48 -5.97 16.71 5.34
N LYS A 49 -6.57 15.90 6.23
CA LYS A 49 -5.84 14.85 6.95
C LYS A 49 -5.39 13.73 6.01
N ILE A 50 -6.21 13.38 5.02
CA ILE A 50 -5.85 12.41 3.97
C ILE A 50 -4.61 12.89 3.19
N ILE A 51 -4.62 14.17 2.77
CA ILE A 51 -3.49 14.76 2.04
C ILE A 51 -2.25 14.87 2.93
N GLU A 52 -2.42 15.25 4.20
CA GLU A 52 -1.33 15.33 5.19
C GLU A 52 -0.65 13.97 5.37
N ILE A 53 -1.42 12.89 5.57
CA ILE A 53 -0.88 11.53 5.71
C ILE A 53 -0.15 11.09 4.43
N ALA A 54 -0.74 11.35 3.26
CA ALA A 54 -0.09 11.01 1.99
C ALA A 54 1.26 11.72 1.82
N ARG A 55 1.35 13.00 2.20
CA ARG A 55 2.61 13.77 2.19
C ARG A 55 3.59 13.28 3.24
N PHE A 56 3.10 12.97 4.44
CA PHE A 56 3.91 12.45 5.53
C PHE A 56 4.60 11.14 5.13
N LEU A 57 3.85 10.19 4.59
CA LEU A 57 4.41 8.93 4.08
C LEU A 57 5.42 9.20 2.96
N ALA A 58 5.08 10.08 2.02
CA ALA A 58 5.96 10.44 0.90
C ALA A 58 7.31 11.01 1.33
N GLN A 59 7.32 11.80 2.40
CA GLN A 59 8.51 12.48 2.91
C GLN A 59 9.36 11.60 3.83
N ASN A 60 8.78 10.59 4.45
CA ASN A 60 9.43 9.73 5.45
C ASN A 60 9.74 8.32 4.92
N ARG A 61 10.08 8.20 3.62
CA ARG A 61 10.55 6.92 3.05
C ARG A 61 12.02 6.65 3.36
N PRO A 62 12.42 5.37 3.55
CA PRO A 62 11.57 4.18 3.56
C PRO A 62 10.72 4.09 4.85
N CYS A 63 9.52 3.53 4.72
CA CYS A 63 8.59 3.35 5.83
C CYS A 63 7.85 2.02 5.73
N ILE A 64 7.43 1.49 6.88
CA ILE A 64 6.61 0.28 6.99
C ILE A 64 5.18 0.70 7.30
N ILE A 65 4.22 0.12 6.59
CA ILE A 65 2.82 0.18 6.98
C ILE A 65 2.49 -1.19 7.56
N VAL A 66 1.98 -1.26 8.78
CA VAL A 66 1.66 -2.54 9.42
C VAL A 66 0.18 -2.84 9.19
N ASN A 67 -0.14 -4.07 8.76
CA ASN A 67 -1.53 -4.53 8.75
C ASN A 67 -1.91 -4.94 10.18
N GLY A 68 -3.13 -4.61 10.59
CA GLY A 68 -3.71 -5.03 11.86
C GLY A 68 -4.92 -5.93 11.66
N MET A 69 -5.40 -6.52 12.76
CA MET A 69 -6.60 -7.37 12.77
C MET A 69 -7.83 -6.66 12.26
N GLU A 70 -7.90 -5.34 12.48
CA GLU A 70 -9.01 -4.50 12.02
C GLU A 70 -9.18 -4.56 10.50
N LEU A 71 -8.08 -4.66 9.76
CA LEU A 71 -8.08 -4.78 8.30
C LEU A 71 -8.33 -6.22 7.85
N GLU A 72 -7.70 -7.18 8.53
CA GLU A 72 -7.68 -8.59 8.13
C GLU A 72 -9.03 -9.29 8.33
N GLN A 73 -9.84 -8.83 9.29
CA GLN A 73 -11.15 -9.42 9.60
C GLN A 73 -12.31 -8.77 8.83
N GLN A 74 -12.03 -7.95 7.81
CA GLN A 74 -13.06 -7.36 6.96
C GLN A 74 -13.42 -8.26 5.77
N ARG A 75 -14.66 -8.17 5.26
CA ARG A 75 -15.09 -8.92 4.06
C ARG A 75 -14.24 -8.65 2.83
N ASN A 76 -13.65 -7.46 2.74
CA ASN A 76 -12.79 -7.01 1.65
C ASN A 76 -11.30 -6.95 2.05
N ALA A 77 -10.89 -7.72 3.06
CA ALA A 77 -9.53 -7.71 3.60
C ALA A 77 -8.45 -7.83 2.52
N ILE A 78 -8.60 -8.77 1.59
CA ILE A 78 -7.64 -8.97 0.49
C ILE A 78 -7.43 -7.67 -0.31
N CYS A 79 -8.51 -7.00 -0.70
CA CYS A 79 -8.43 -5.74 -1.44
C CYS A 79 -7.79 -4.63 -0.61
N GLY A 80 -8.09 -4.56 0.69
CA GLY A 80 -7.51 -3.58 1.61
C GLY A 80 -6.01 -3.78 1.81
N ILE A 81 -5.57 -5.03 2.03
CA ILE A 81 -4.18 -5.41 2.16
C ILE A 81 -3.42 -5.15 0.85
N HIS A 82 -4.02 -5.44 -0.30
CA HIS A 82 -3.45 -5.06 -1.60
C HIS A 82 -3.26 -3.55 -1.75
N ALA A 83 -4.28 -2.75 -1.39
CA ALA A 83 -4.19 -1.29 -1.44
C ALA A 83 -3.07 -0.76 -0.53
N LYS A 84 -2.90 -1.34 0.65
CA LYS A 84 -1.78 -1.05 1.55
C LYS A 84 -0.44 -1.36 0.90
N PHE A 85 -0.25 -2.55 0.34
CA PHE A 85 1.03 -2.90 -0.30
C PHE A 85 1.31 -2.05 -1.55
N ILE A 86 0.29 -1.63 -2.28
CA ILE A 86 0.44 -0.65 -3.37
C ILE A 86 1.07 0.64 -2.84
N LEU A 87 0.68 1.15 -1.67
CA LEU A 87 1.33 2.32 -1.07
C LEU A 87 2.82 2.06 -0.79
N SER A 88 3.16 0.92 -0.19
CA SER A 88 4.56 0.56 0.07
C SER A 88 5.38 0.44 -1.22
N MET A 89 4.79 -0.12 -2.29
CA MET A 89 5.41 -0.21 -3.63
C MET A 89 5.57 1.17 -4.30
N LEU A 90 4.58 2.05 -4.20
CA LEU A 90 4.67 3.42 -4.72
C LEU A 90 5.79 4.20 -4.01
N MET A 91 6.03 3.91 -2.74
CA MET A 91 7.11 4.53 -1.97
C MET A 91 8.50 3.94 -2.25
N GLY A 92 8.58 2.79 -2.92
CA GLY A 92 9.83 2.03 -3.09
C GLY A 92 10.34 1.42 -1.79
N SER A 93 9.48 1.29 -0.78
CA SER A 93 9.83 0.84 0.57
C SER A 93 9.80 -0.68 0.70
N ILE A 94 10.33 -1.43 -0.27
CA ILE A 94 10.28 -2.90 -0.30
C ILE A 94 11.70 -3.45 -0.31
N ASP A 95 12.00 -4.37 0.60
CA ASP A 95 13.29 -5.05 0.70
C ASP A 95 14.49 -4.08 0.83
N VAL A 96 14.29 -3.04 1.64
CA VAL A 96 15.30 -2.03 1.98
C VAL A 96 15.31 -1.79 3.50
N PRO A 97 16.42 -1.37 4.11
CA PRO A 97 16.44 -1.04 5.54
C PRO A 97 15.36 -0.01 5.89
N GLY A 98 14.45 -0.38 6.82
CA GLY A 98 13.31 0.46 7.21
C GLY A 98 12.08 0.36 6.30
N GLY A 99 12.09 -0.54 5.30
CA GLY A 99 10.96 -0.87 4.44
C GLY A 99 10.30 -2.21 4.78
N GLU A 100 9.23 -2.53 4.05
CA GLU A 100 8.55 -3.82 4.11
C GLU A 100 9.53 -4.95 3.85
N TYR A 101 9.52 -5.93 4.74
CA TYR A 101 10.31 -7.13 4.60
C TYR A 101 9.62 -8.07 3.61
N LEU A 102 10.33 -8.42 2.54
CA LEU A 102 9.95 -9.50 1.66
C LEU A 102 10.84 -10.70 1.99
N PRO A 103 10.38 -11.68 2.80
CA PRO A 103 11.17 -12.88 3.00
C PRO A 103 11.40 -13.54 1.65
N GLY A 104 12.67 -13.73 1.30
CA GLY A 104 13.04 -14.63 0.21
C GLY A 104 12.53 -16.04 0.47
N PRO A 105 12.70 -16.99 -0.47
CA PRO A 105 12.25 -18.36 -0.30
C PRO A 105 12.74 -18.90 1.06
N ALA A 106 11.79 -19.27 1.91
CA ALA A 106 12.10 -19.75 3.25
C ALA A 106 12.98 -20.99 3.12
N LYS A 107 14.06 -21.06 3.92
CA LYS A 107 14.88 -22.28 4.02
C LYS A 107 14.21 -23.36 4.90
N CYS A 108 13.01 -23.08 5.38
CA CYS A 108 12.17 -23.98 6.16
C CYS A 108 10.78 -24.06 5.52
N VAL A 109 10.04 -25.11 5.87
CA VAL A 109 8.62 -25.22 5.53
C VAL A 109 7.91 -24.00 6.12
N ASN A 110 7.29 -23.18 5.28
CA ASN A 110 6.56 -22.00 5.73
C ASN A 110 5.14 -22.37 6.18
N GLU A 111 4.46 -21.46 6.87
CA GLU A 111 3.11 -21.71 7.41
C GLU A 111 2.13 -22.19 6.33
N ALA A 112 2.09 -21.54 5.17
CA ALA A 112 1.21 -21.94 4.07
C ALA A 112 1.53 -23.35 3.52
N GLU A 113 2.79 -23.77 3.54
CA GLU A 113 3.19 -25.14 3.20
C GLU A 113 2.79 -26.14 4.31
N MET A 114 2.91 -25.76 5.58
CA MET A 114 2.47 -26.58 6.71
C MET A 114 0.96 -26.80 6.70
N GLU A 115 0.19 -25.80 6.28
CA GLU A 115 -1.27 -25.88 6.18
C GLU A 115 -1.75 -26.93 5.18
N CYS A 116 -0.93 -27.30 4.18
CA CYS A 116 -1.28 -28.31 3.17
C CYS A 116 -2.68 -28.07 2.57
N SER A 117 -3.01 -26.81 2.26
CA SER A 117 -4.34 -26.40 1.80
C SER A 117 -4.77 -27.12 0.52
N ASP A 118 -3.81 -27.52 -0.32
CA ASP A 118 -3.99 -28.33 -1.53
C ASP A 118 -4.42 -29.78 -1.24
N ARG A 119 -4.20 -30.27 -0.02
CA ARG A 119 -4.55 -31.63 0.44
C ARG A 119 -5.87 -31.67 1.20
N LEU A 120 -6.53 -30.53 1.39
CA LEU A 120 -7.85 -30.48 2.02
C LEU A 120 -8.88 -31.19 1.13
N SER A 121 -9.85 -31.85 1.76
CA SER A 121 -10.94 -32.47 0.99
C SER A 121 -11.70 -31.39 0.22
N PRO A 122 -12.16 -31.61 -1.03
CA PRO A 122 -12.84 -30.61 -1.88
C PRO A 122 -14.21 -30.09 -1.39
N LYS A 123 -14.53 -30.25 -0.10
CA LYS A 123 -15.83 -29.88 0.47
C LYS A 123 -16.05 -28.38 0.45
#